data_AF-A0A165PJE6-F1
#
_entry.id   AF-A0A165PJE6-F1
#
_cell.length_a   1.000
_cell.length_b   1.000
_cell.length_c   1.000
_cell.angle_alpha   90.00
_cell.angle_beta   90.00
_cell.angle_gamma   90.00
#
_symmetry.space_group_name_H-M   'P 1'
#
loop_
_entity.id
_entity.type
_entity.pdbx_description
1 polymer ?
#
loop_
_entity_poly.entity_id
_entity_poly.type
_entity_poly.pdbx_seq_one_letter_code
_entity_poly.pdbx_strand_id
1 'polypeptide(L)'
;MAKGKQLLYDEPEEEQYIVVTDPFRMPRSNRTQRHIEETAAWLRRVFKSDEAVHSILLMGTRAEIIVAISPEVDVTPSLGGHRWGSFMPHLNPAEAERISCIFKYNYRLRGDPLLHQWNAEWPERRVELRIVSPYPKPT
;
A
#
# COMPACT_ATOMS: atom_id res chain seq x y z
N MET A 1 23.63 -25.02 -19.52
CA MET A 1 22.78 -23.87 -19.16
C MET A 1 23.03 -23.55 -17.68
N ALA A 2 23.97 -22.65 -17.37
CA ALA A 2 24.20 -22.25 -16.00
C ALA A 2 23.00 -21.41 -15.53
N LYS A 3 22.24 -21.90 -14.54
CA LYS A 3 21.26 -21.09 -13.82
C LYS A 3 22.05 -19.97 -13.14
N GLY A 4 21.91 -18.73 -13.63
CA GLY A 4 22.49 -17.57 -12.98
C GLY A 4 22.10 -17.55 -11.50
N LYS A 5 23.08 -17.37 -10.62
CA LYS A 5 22.86 -17.30 -9.18
C LYS A 5 21.89 -16.13 -8.92
N GLN A 6 20.71 -16.41 -8.35
CA GLN A 6 19.76 -15.34 -8.03
C GLN A 6 20.42 -14.41 -7.01
N LEU A 7 20.56 -13.13 -7.36
CA LEU A 7 21.06 -12.12 -6.44
C LEU A 7 20.03 -11.95 -5.31
N LEU A 8 20.51 -12.03 -4.07
CA LEU A 8 19.74 -11.72 -2.89
C LEU A 8 20.12 -10.32 -2.44
N TYR A 9 19.12 -9.51 -2.10
CA TYR A 9 19.32 -8.16 -1.59
C TYR A 9 19.19 -8.14 -0.06
N ASP A 10 19.93 -7.26 0.60
CA ASP A 10 19.82 -7.03 2.04
C ASP A 10 18.67 -6.04 2.31
N GLU A 11 17.79 -6.37 3.26
CA GLU A 11 16.68 -5.49 3.63
C GLU A 11 17.23 -4.17 4.23
N PRO A 12 16.73 -3.00 3.79
CA PRO A 12 17.16 -1.73 4.35
C PRO A 12 16.69 -1.58 5.79
N GLU A 13 17.51 -0.95 6.64
CA GLU A 13 17.17 -0.72 8.06
C GLU A 13 16.20 0.44 8.25
N GLU A 14 16.26 1.44 7.36
CA GLU A 14 15.53 2.71 7.50
C GLU A 14 14.14 2.69 6.87
N GLU A 15 13.77 1.63 6.15
CA GLU A 15 12.50 1.57 5.44
C GLU A 15 12.03 0.12 5.27
N GLN A 16 10.72 -0.08 5.28
CA GLN A 16 10.12 -1.35 4.88
C GLN A 16 9.06 -1.13 3.81
N TYR A 17 8.77 -2.16 3.03
CA TYR A 17 7.83 -2.07 1.93
C TYR A 17 6.69 -3.07 2.07
N ILE A 18 5.51 -2.65 1.63
CA ILE A 18 4.35 -3.50 1.41
C ILE A 18 3.92 -3.44 -0.05
N VAL A 19 3.20 -4.46 -0.50
CA VAL A 19 2.46 -4.44 -1.77
C VAL A 19 0.98 -4.34 -1.45
N VAL A 20 0.28 -3.43 -2.13
CA VAL A 20 -1.18 -3.32 -2.04
C VAL A 20 -1.78 -3.61 -3.40
N THR A 21 -2.65 -4.61 -3.46
CA THR A 21 -3.44 -4.92 -4.67
C THR A 21 -4.83 -4.31 -4.55
N ASP A 22 -5.34 -3.76 -5.66
CA ASP A 22 -6.60 -3.02 -5.71
C ASP A 22 -6.72 -1.93 -4.62
N PRO A 23 -5.77 -0.98 -4.54
CA PRO A 23 -5.73 0.02 -3.48
C PRO A 23 -7.03 0.85 -3.35
N PHE A 24 -7.47 1.09 -2.12
CA PHE A 24 -8.67 1.88 -1.84
C PHE A 24 -8.59 3.27 -2.49
N ARG A 25 -9.66 3.66 -3.20
CA ARG A 25 -9.77 4.96 -3.90
C ARG A 25 -8.71 5.22 -4.99
N MET A 26 -7.92 4.23 -5.39
CA MET A 26 -6.96 4.40 -6.48
C MET A 26 -7.34 3.57 -7.72
N PRO A 27 -7.58 4.21 -8.87
CA PRO A 27 -7.90 3.50 -10.10
C PRO A 27 -6.66 2.81 -10.70
N ARG A 28 -6.91 1.89 -11.63
CA ARG A 28 -5.83 1.18 -12.37
C ARG A 28 -5.02 2.10 -13.27
N SER A 29 -5.63 3.13 -13.83
CA SER A 29 -5.02 4.11 -14.73
C SER A 29 -5.50 5.52 -14.38
N ASN A 30 -4.84 6.54 -14.95
CA ASN A 30 -5.15 7.96 -14.69
C ASN A 30 -5.11 8.31 -13.19
N ARG A 31 -4.09 7.77 -12.51
CA ARG A 31 -3.83 8.08 -11.10
C ARG A 31 -3.46 9.55 -10.97
N THR A 32 -3.91 10.17 -9.88
CA THR A 32 -3.76 11.60 -9.62
C THR A 32 -3.27 11.77 -8.19
N GLN A 33 -2.78 12.96 -7.86
CA GLN A 33 -2.32 13.26 -6.52
C GLN A 33 -3.40 13.01 -5.45
N ARG A 34 -4.66 13.31 -5.75
CA ARG A 34 -5.78 13.00 -4.86
C ARG A 34 -5.90 11.50 -4.55
N HIS A 35 -5.69 10.63 -5.54
CA HIS A 35 -5.71 9.18 -5.33
C HIS A 35 -4.57 8.73 -4.41
N ILE A 36 -3.39 9.33 -4.53
CA ILE A 36 -2.24 9.07 -3.64
C ILE A 36 -2.56 9.49 -2.21
N GLU A 37 -3.09 10.71 -2.02
CA GLU A 37 -3.46 11.25 -0.71
C GLU A 37 -4.57 10.44 -0.03
N GLU A 38 -5.63 10.07 -0.74
CA GLU A 38 -6.71 9.24 -0.21
C GLU A 38 -6.23 7.83 0.15
N THR A 39 -5.36 7.22 -0.68
CA THR A 39 -4.78 5.90 -0.39
C THR A 39 -3.86 5.96 0.84
N ALA A 40 -3.01 6.98 0.93
CA ALA A 40 -2.14 7.20 2.09
C ALA A 40 -2.96 7.45 3.37
N ALA A 41 -4.02 8.25 3.29
CA ALA A 41 -4.93 8.47 4.41
C ALA A 41 -5.60 7.19 4.91
N TRP A 42 -6.02 6.30 4.00
CA TRP A 42 -6.55 4.99 4.37
C TRP A 42 -5.48 4.12 5.06
N LEU A 43 -4.29 4.01 4.49
CA LEU A 43 -3.20 3.21 5.07
C LEU A 43 -2.77 3.74 6.45
N ARG A 44 -2.72 5.05 6.66
CA ARG A 44 -2.48 5.65 7.99
C ARG A 44 -3.50 5.19 9.04
N ARG A 45 -4.76 5.00 8.64
CA ARG A 45 -5.81 4.40 9.51
C ARG A 45 -5.60 2.91 9.74
N VAL A 46 -5.20 2.16 8.73
CA VAL A 46 -4.84 0.74 8.84
C VAL A 46 -3.72 0.53 9.86
N PHE A 47 -2.68 1.37 9.82
CA PHE A 47 -1.50 1.28 10.69
C PHE A 47 -1.63 2.05 12.00
N LYS A 48 -2.71 2.82 12.19
CA LYS A 48 -2.92 3.69 13.36
C LYS A 48 -1.77 4.67 13.60
N SER A 49 -1.16 5.17 12.52
CA SER A 49 -0.07 6.13 12.57
C SER A 49 -0.13 7.08 11.37
N ASP A 50 -0.09 8.39 11.63
CA ASP A 50 -0.11 9.42 10.59
C ASP A 50 1.19 9.49 9.79
N GLU A 51 2.31 9.05 10.38
CA GLU A 51 3.63 9.03 9.75
C GLU A 51 3.95 7.66 9.12
N ALA A 52 3.00 6.73 9.10
CA ALA A 52 3.23 5.38 8.60
C ALA A 52 3.66 5.33 7.13
N VAL A 53 3.14 6.22 6.29
CA VAL A 53 3.33 6.17 4.83
C VAL A 53 4.26 7.29 4.40
N HIS A 54 5.45 6.91 3.91
CA HIS A 54 6.43 7.85 3.34
C HIS A 54 6.12 8.17 1.88
N SER A 55 5.96 7.14 1.05
CA SER A 55 5.67 7.28 -0.38
C SER A 55 4.88 6.10 -0.93
N ILE A 56 4.18 6.35 -2.03
CA ILE A 56 3.48 5.33 -2.80
C ILE A 56 4.19 5.20 -4.15
N LEU A 57 4.67 4.00 -4.43
CA LEU A 57 5.40 3.67 -5.62
C LEU A 57 4.46 3.07 -6.66
N LEU A 58 4.40 3.72 -7.83
CA LEU A 58 3.51 3.38 -8.93
C LEU A 58 4.26 2.86 -10.14
N MET A 59 3.65 1.92 -10.85
CA MET A 59 4.07 1.51 -12.19
C MET A 59 2.88 1.61 -13.13
N GLY A 60 3.03 2.29 -14.28
CA GLY A 60 1.91 2.62 -15.17
C GLY A 60 1.15 1.43 -15.74
N THR A 61 1.80 0.25 -15.81
CA THR A 61 1.21 -1.00 -16.32
C THR A 61 0.63 -1.89 -15.23
N ARG A 62 0.81 -1.56 -13.95
CA ARG A 62 0.40 -2.41 -12.82
C ARG A 62 -0.70 -1.77 -12.00
N ALA A 63 -1.71 -2.60 -11.68
CA ALA A 63 -2.80 -2.21 -10.80
C ALA A 63 -2.38 -2.19 -9.32
N GLU A 64 -1.37 -2.97 -8.94
CA GLU A 64 -0.78 -2.95 -7.61
C GLU A 64 0.13 -1.74 -7.41
N ILE A 65 0.32 -1.39 -6.14
CA ILE A 65 1.27 -0.38 -5.70
C ILE A 65 2.23 -0.99 -4.70
N ILE A 66 3.43 -0.41 -4.62
CA ILE A 66 4.33 -0.64 -3.49
C ILE A 66 4.22 0.59 -2.59
N VAL A 67 4.29 0.40 -1.28
CA VAL A 67 4.25 1.52 -0.34
C VAL A 67 5.48 1.44 0.53
N ALA A 68 6.22 2.54 0.58
CA ALA A 68 7.30 2.78 1.51
C ALA A 68 6.70 3.16 2.87
N ILE A 69 7.01 2.36 3.88
CA ILE A 69 6.45 2.44 5.22
C ILE A 69 7.56 2.70 6.23
N SER A 70 7.26 3.50 7.25
CA SER A 70 8.16 3.74 8.38
C SER A 70 8.61 2.40 9.01
N PRO A 71 9.91 2.23 9.33
CA PRO A 71 10.42 1.00 9.93
C PRO A 71 9.87 0.76 11.35
N GLU A 72 9.31 1.78 12.00
CA GLU A 72 8.72 1.69 13.34
C GLU A 72 7.31 1.06 13.33
N VAL A 73 6.67 0.95 12.17
CA VAL A 73 5.32 0.41 12.04
C VAL A 73 5.35 -1.11 11.94
N ASP A 74 4.71 -1.82 12.87
CA ASP A 74 4.44 -3.25 12.68
C ASP A 74 3.32 -3.44 11.65
N VAL A 75 3.70 -3.86 10.44
CA VAL A 75 2.76 -4.12 9.34
C VAL A 75 2.04 -5.46 9.46
N THR A 76 2.53 -6.37 10.31
CA THR A 76 2.06 -7.77 10.38
C THR A 76 0.56 -7.89 10.68
N PRO A 77 -0.01 -7.13 11.64
CA PRO A 77 -1.44 -7.20 11.95
C PRO A 77 -2.35 -6.71 10.82
N SER A 78 -1.79 -5.99 9.85
CA SER A 78 -2.51 -5.35 8.74
C SER A 78 -2.41 -6.15 7.44
N LEU A 79 -1.62 -7.23 7.40
CA LEU A 79 -1.54 -8.11 6.23
C LEU A 79 -2.88 -8.85 6.01
N GLY A 80 -3.22 -9.11 4.74
CA GLY A 80 -4.45 -9.79 4.36
C GLY A 80 -5.44 -8.90 3.62
N GLY A 81 -6.70 -9.35 3.54
CA GLY A 81 -7.77 -8.70 2.79
C GLY A 81 -8.51 -7.64 3.61
N HIS A 82 -8.73 -6.47 3.01
CA HIS A 82 -9.46 -5.33 3.57
C HIS A 82 -10.68 -5.05 2.70
N ARG A 83 -11.84 -5.58 3.11
CA ARG A 83 -13.12 -5.33 2.42
C ARG A 83 -13.57 -3.88 2.64
N TRP A 84 -13.84 -3.17 1.55
CA TRP A 84 -14.12 -1.74 1.59
C TRP A 84 -15.37 -1.40 2.39
N GLY A 85 -16.44 -2.18 2.22
CA GLY A 85 -17.68 -2.01 2.98
C GLY A 85 -17.53 -2.17 4.49
N SER A 86 -16.49 -2.87 4.97
CA SER A 86 -16.24 -3.07 6.40
C SER A 86 -15.66 -1.83 7.08
N PHE A 87 -14.91 -1.00 6.37
CA PHE A 87 -14.30 0.22 6.92
C PHE A 87 -14.91 1.51 6.37
N MET A 88 -15.71 1.44 5.31
CA MET A 88 -16.42 2.56 4.69
C MET A 88 -17.88 2.14 4.37
N PRO A 89 -18.80 2.21 5.35
CA PRO A 89 -20.14 1.62 5.23
C PRO A 89 -21.09 2.36 4.29
N HIS A 90 -20.73 3.58 3.85
CA HIS A 90 -21.55 4.41 2.97
C HIS A 90 -21.22 4.24 1.47
N LEU A 91 -20.38 3.26 1.12
CA LEU A 91 -20.11 2.93 -0.27
C LEU A 91 -21.33 2.34 -0.95
N ASN A 92 -21.40 2.49 -2.27
CA ASN A 92 -22.40 1.76 -3.05
C ASN A 92 -22.11 0.24 -3.00
N PRO A 93 -23.10 -0.62 -3.27
CA PRO A 93 -22.93 -2.08 -3.14
C PRO A 93 -21.76 -2.65 -3.97
N ALA A 94 -21.50 -2.12 -5.17
CA ALA A 94 -20.42 -2.60 -6.01
C ALA A 94 -19.04 -2.25 -5.45
N GLU A 95 -18.88 -1.04 -4.88
CA GLU A 95 -17.65 -0.64 -4.19
C GLU A 95 -17.47 -1.36 -2.85
N ALA A 96 -18.56 -1.60 -2.11
CA ALA A 96 -18.51 -2.24 -0.79
C ALA A 96 -17.95 -3.67 -0.83
N GLU A 97 -18.18 -4.40 -1.93
CA GLU A 97 -17.67 -5.75 -2.15
C GLU A 97 -16.20 -5.80 -2.60
N ARG A 98 -15.57 -4.65 -2.92
CA ARG A 98 -14.16 -4.62 -3.28
C ARG A 98 -13.26 -4.92 -2.08
N ILE A 99 -12.11 -5.50 -2.37
CA ILE A 99 -11.14 -5.92 -1.37
C ILE A 99 -9.76 -5.43 -1.80
N SER A 100 -9.13 -4.61 -0.96
CA SER A 100 -7.70 -4.31 -1.08
C SER A 100 -6.93 -5.35 -0.29
N CYS A 101 -5.88 -5.94 -0.86
CA CYS A 101 -5.04 -6.89 -0.12
C CYS A 101 -3.67 -6.28 0.16
N ILE A 102 -3.18 -6.44 1.38
CA ILE A 102 -1.87 -5.97 1.80
C ILE A 102 -0.95 -7.18 2.02
N PHE A 103 0.22 -7.14 1.38
CA PHE A 103 1.25 -8.17 1.48
C PHE A 103 2.58 -7.55 1.90
N LYS A 104 3.42 -8.32 2.60
CA LYS A 104 4.81 -7.93 2.81
C LYS A 104 5.56 -7.96 1.48
N TYR A 105 6.28 -6.89 1.15
CA TYR A 105 7.14 -6.88 -0.02
C TYR A 105 8.36 -7.78 0.21
N ASN A 106 8.72 -8.58 -0.79
CA ASN A 106 9.87 -9.47 -0.69
C ASN A 106 11.13 -8.78 -1.22
N TYR A 107 11.68 -7.87 -0.41
CA TYR A 107 12.88 -7.10 -0.79
C TYR A 107 14.06 -8.02 -1.11
N ARG A 108 14.26 -9.08 -0.31
CA ARG A 108 15.36 -10.03 -0.52
C ARG A 108 15.41 -10.62 -1.93
N LEU A 109 14.25 -10.83 -2.56
CA LEU A 109 14.18 -11.36 -3.94
C LEU A 109 13.96 -10.28 -5.00
N ARG A 110 13.46 -9.09 -4.62
CA ARG A 110 13.01 -8.07 -5.56
C ARG A 110 13.86 -6.80 -5.57
N GLY A 111 14.69 -6.58 -4.56
CA GLY A 111 15.55 -5.40 -4.42
C GLY A 111 14.76 -4.13 -4.17
N ASP A 112 15.43 -3.00 -4.36
CA ASP A 112 14.82 -1.67 -4.27
C ASP A 112 13.82 -1.47 -5.43
N PRO A 113 12.53 -1.19 -5.15
CA PRO A 113 11.55 -0.91 -6.19
C PRO A 113 11.95 0.25 -7.13
N LEU A 114 12.66 1.28 -6.65
CA LEU A 114 13.05 2.43 -7.48
C LEU A 114 14.03 2.03 -8.59
N LEU A 115 14.78 0.95 -8.41
CA LEU A 115 15.65 0.37 -9.44
C LEU A 115 14.88 -0.44 -10.49
N HIS A 116 13.56 -0.57 -10.33
CA HIS A 116 12.69 -1.44 -11.14
C HIS A 116 11.52 -0.72 -11.79
N GLN A 117 11.73 0.53 -12.22
CA GLN A 117 10.73 1.36 -12.95
C GLN A 117 9.48 1.71 -12.13
N TRP A 118 9.56 1.62 -10.81
CA TRP A 118 8.55 2.18 -9.94
C TRP A 118 8.86 3.67 -9.72
N ASN A 119 7.87 4.53 -9.88
CA ASN A 119 7.99 5.96 -9.61
C ASN A 119 7.39 6.25 -8.24
N ALA A 120 8.14 6.91 -7.37
CA ALA A 120 7.64 7.35 -6.08
C ALA A 120 6.75 8.58 -6.26
N GLU A 121 5.61 8.55 -5.59
CA GLU A 121 4.69 9.66 -5.41
C GLU A 121 4.53 9.91 -3.91
N TRP A 122 4.57 11.18 -3.50
CA TRP A 122 4.51 11.56 -2.09
C TRP A 122 3.16 12.18 -1.76
N PRO A 123 2.46 11.75 -0.69
CA PRO A 123 1.22 12.38 -0.28
C PRO A 123 1.51 13.80 0.26
N GLU A 124 1.18 14.80 -0.55
CA GLU A 124 1.43 16.22 -0.23
C GLU A 124 0.49 16.79 0.83
N ARG A 125 -0.74 16.25 0.93
CA ARG A 125 -1.76 16.73 1.86
C ARG A 125 -2.29 15.60 2.74
N ARG A 126 -2.69 15.99 3.95
CA ARG A 126 -3.48 15.12 4.82
C ARG A 126 -4.93 15.20 4.40
N VAL A 127 -5.51 14.05 4.09
CA VAL A 127 -6.94 13.89 3.78
C VAL A 127 -7.62 13.18 4.93
N GLU A 128 -8.74 13.73 5.40
CA GLU A 128 -9.56 13.07 6.41
C GLU A 128 -10.59 12.17 5.73
N LEU A 129 -10.44 10.86 5.94
CA LEU A 129 -11.44 9.87 5.53
C LEU A 129 -12.33 9.50 6.73
N ARG A 130 -13.64 9.47 6.50
CA ARG A 130 -14.62 8.98 7.48
C ARG A 130 -14.65 7.44 7.50
N ILE A 131 -13.55 6.87 7.98
CA ILE A 131 -13.38 5.42 8.16
C ILE A 131 -13.90 5.02 9.54
N VAL A 132 -14.48 3.82 9.65
CA VAL A 132 -14.93 3.26 10.93
C VAL A 132 -13.78 3.17 11.94
N SER A 133 -14.07 3.51 13.19
CA SER A 133 -13.14 3.37 14.33
C SER A 133 -13.78 2.50 15.42
N PRO A 134 -13.11 1.43 15.91
CA PRO A 134 -11.79 0.98 15.50
C PRO A 134 -11.78 0.42 14.07
N TYR A 135 -10.62 0.51 13.40
CA TYR A 135 -10.43 -0.09 12.07
C TYR A 135 -10.65 -1.62 12.15
N PRO A 136 -11.42 -2.23 11.23
CA PRO A 136 -11.72 -3.65 11.26
C PRO A 136 -10.46 -4.50 11.01
N LYS A 137 -10.44 -5.72 11.55
CA LYS A 137 -9.34 -6.66 11.29
C LYS A 137 -9.39 -7.15 9.84
N PRO A 138 -8.22 -7.35 9.19
CA PRO A 138 -8.18 -7.98 7.87
C PRO A 138 -8.62 -9.44 7.94
N THR A 139 -9.09 -9.97 6.80
CA THR A 139 -9.49 -11.37 6.59
C THR A 139 -8.43 -12.17 5.85
#